data_AF-A0A7K4L002-F1
#
_entry.id   AF-A0A7K4L002-F1
#
_cell.length_a   1.000
_cell.length_b   1.000
_cell.length_c   1.000
_cell.angle_alpha   90.00
_cell.angle_beta   90.00
_cell.angle_gamma   90.00
#
_symmetry.space_group_name_H-M   'P 1'
#
loop_
_entity.id
_entity.type
_entity.pdbx_description
1 polymer ?
#
loop_
_entity_poly.entity_id
_entity_poly.type
_entity_poly.pdbx_seq_one_letter_code
_entity_poly.pdbx_strand_id
1 'polypeptide(L)' 'LQGLGTRDNTLIRIMVSRSEIDMLDIREVFRTKYEKSLHNMIKEDTSGEYKKALLKLCGGDD' A
#
# COMPACT_ATOMS: atom_id res chain seq x y z
N LEU A 1 -4.02 5.14 -5.70
CA LEU A 1 -3.13 5.86 -6.64
C LEU A 1 -3.92 6.96 -7.32
N GLN A 2 -3.31 8.09 -7.73
CA GLN A 2 -4.06 9.13 -8.45
C GLN A 2 -4.06 8.84 -9.96
N GLY A 3 -5.25 8.63 -10.53
CA GLY A 3 -5.49 8.39 -11.96
C GLY A 3 -6.36 7.16 -12.24
N LEU A 4 -6.70 6.92 -13.52
CA LEU A 4 -7.32 5.67 -13.96
C LEU A 4 -6.29 4.53 -13.92
N GLY A 5 -6.55 3.54 -13.08
CA GLY A 5 -5.70 2.36 -12.91
C GLY A 5 -4.55 2.56 -11.91
N THR A 6 -3.74 1.51 -11.78
CA THR A 6 -2.64 1.44 -10.82
C THR A 6 -1.30 1.49 -11.56
N ARG A 7 -0.35 2.28 -11.06
CA ARG A 7 1.07 2.21 -11.47
C ARG A 7 1.69 1.02 -10.77
N ASP A 8 1.27 -0.19 -11.15
CA ASP A 8 1.55 -1.44 -10.43
C ASP A 8 3.05 -1.66 -10.20
N ASN A 9 3.89 -1.39 -11.20
CA ASN A 9 5.35 -1.53 -11.05
C ASN A 9 5.93 -0.65 -9.93
N THR A 10 5.38 0.54 -9.72
CA THR A 10 5.84 1.43 -8.64
C THR A 10 5.31 0.96 -7.29
N LEU A 11 4.03 0.59 -7.23
CA LEU A 11 3.42 0.05 -6.02
C LEU A 11 4.17 -1.21 -5.56
N ILE A 12 4.32 -2.20 -6.43
CA ILE A 12 5.01 -3.46 -6.14
C ILE A 12 6.44 -3.20 -5.66
N ARG A 13 7.20 -2.35 -6.39
CA ARG A 13 8.59 -2.05 -6.02
C ARG A 13 8.68 -1.49 -4.60
N ILE A 14 7.83 -0.52 -4.25
CA ILE A 14 7.85 0.08 -2.90
C ILE A 14 7.41 -0.95 -1.86
N MET A 15 6.29 -1.65 -2.09
CA MET A 15 5.75 -2.63 -1.14
C MET A 15 6.75 -3.74 -0.84
N VAL A 16 7.45 -4.26 -1.84
CA VAL A 16 8.45 -5.32 -1.66
C VAL A 16 9.74 -4.79 -1.04
N SER A 17 10.27 -3.65 -1.50
CA SER A 17 11.58 -3.17 -1.03
C SER A 17 11.54 -2.52 0.34
N ARG A 18 10.36 -2.12 0.84
CA ARG A 18 10.22 -1.40 2.12
C ARG A 18 9.50 -2.20 3.21
N SER A 19 8.91 -3.35 2.90
CA SER A 19 8.06 -4.13 3.83
C SER A 19 8.76 -4.44 5.16
N GLU A 20 10.06 -4.71 5.12
CA GLU A 20 10.86 -5.10 6.30
C GLU A 20 11.80 -3.97 6.80
N ILE A 21 11.73 -2.79 6.20
CA ILE A 21 12.63 -1.67 6.52
C ILE A 21 11.90 -0.63 7.36
N ASP A 22 10.85 -0.03 6.81
CA ASP A 22 10.18 1.14 7.39
C ASP A 22 8.70 1.26 6.97
N MET A 23 8.05 0.13 6.66
CA MET A 23 6.66 0.13 6.19
C MET A 23 5.69 0.78 7.18
N LEU A 24 5.95 0.68 8.50
CA LEU A 24 5.13 1.33 9.53
C LEU A 24 5.23 2.85 9.46
N ASP A 25 6.43 3.40 9.30
CA ASP A 25 6.65 4.84 9.15
C ASP A 25 6.02 5.36 7.85
N ILE A 26 6.15 4.61 6.75
CA ILE A 26 5.51 4.92 5.47
C ILE A 26 4.00 5.01 5.64
N ARG A 27 3.38 4.06 6.36
CA ARG A 27 1.94 4.04 6.62
C ARG A 27 1.49 5.26 7.42
N GLU A 28 2.22 5.61 8.48
CA GLU A 28 1.91 6.77 9.30
C GLU A 28 1.97 8.07 8.49
N VAL A 29 3.06 8.29 7.75
CA VAL A 29 3.23 9.46 6.89
C VAL A 29 2.17 9.50 5.79
N PHE A 30 1.84 8.34 5.19
CA PHE A 30 0.78 8.25 4.18
C PHE A 30 -0.57 8.67 4.75
N ARG A 31 -0.94 8.15 5.94
CA ARG A 31 -2.20 8.49 6.61
C ARG A 31 -2.28 9.98 6.94
N THR A 32 -1.21 10.56 7.47
CA THR A 32 -1.17 12.00 7.80
C THR A 32 -1.26 12.87 6.54
N LYS A 33 -0.67 12.43 5.42
CA LYS A 33 -0.62 13.22 4.19
C LYS A 33 -1.90 13.13 3.35
N TYR A 34 -2.57 11.99 3.35
CA TYR A 34 -3.70 11.70 2.46
C TYR A 34 -5.03 11.44 3.18
N GLU A 35 -5.04 11.53 4.51
CA GLU A 35 -6.21 11.29 5.37
C GLU A 35 -6.89 9.94 5.12
N LYS A 36 -6.12 8.97 4.62
CA LYS A 36 -6.55 7.62 4.29
C LYS A 36 -5.42 6.63 4.58
N SER A 37 -5.73 5.47 5.13
CA SER A 37 -4.69 4.45 5.37
C SER A 37 -4.18 3.87 4.05
N LEU A 38 -2.88 3.54 4.02
CA LEU A 38 -2.26 2.85 2.88
C LEU A 38 -2.93 1.50 2.64
N HIS A 39 -3.26 0.78 3.72
CA HIS A 39 -3.94 -0.51 3.66
C HIS A 39 -5.32 -0.40 2.99
N ASN A 40 -6.15 0.59 3.35
CA ASN A 40 -7.44 0.81 2.71
C ASN A 40 -7.30 1.24 1.25
N MET A 41 -6.28 2.06 0.92
CA MET A 41 -6.01 2.41 -0.48
C MET A 41 -5.70 1.17 -1.32
N ILE A 42 -4.83 0.27 -0.85
CA ILE A 42 -4.54 -1.00 -1.54
C ILE A 42 -5.79 -1.86 -1.64
N LYS A 43 -6.61 -1.91 -0.58
CA LYS A 43 -7.80 -2.74 -0.52
C LYS A 43 -8.86 -2.35 -1.56
N GLU A 44 -9.00 -1.06 -1.84
CA GLU A 44 -9.96 -0.50 -2.79
C GLU A 44 -9.45 -0.50 -4.24
N ASP A 45 -8.14 -0.23 -4.44
CA ASP A 45 -7.56 -0.05 -5.79
C ASP A 45 -7.04 -1.36 -6.42
N THR A 46 -7.05 -2.48 -5.69
CA THR A 46 -6.52 -3.77 -6.17
C THR A 46 -7.49 -4.93 -5.92
N SER A 47 -7.30 -6.06 -6.60
CA SER A 47 -8.19 -7.22 -6.51
C SER A 47 -7.44 -8.55 -6.55
N GLY A 48 -8.15 -9.66 -6.27
CA GLY A 48 -7.63 -11.02 -6.34
C GLY A 48 -6.46 -11.32 -5.39
N GLU A 49 -5.61 -12.28 -5.79
CA GLU A 49 -4.42 -12.68 -5.03
C GLU A 49 -3.37 -11.57 -4.96
N TYR A 50 -3.33 -10.70 -5.96
CA TYR A 50 -2.48 -9.52 -5.96
C TYR A 50 -2.79 -8.60 -4.77
N LYS A 51 -4.06 -8.28 -4.53
CA LYS A 51 -4.49 -7.54 -3.33
C LYS A 51 -4.01 -8.23 -2.06
N LYS A 52 -4.25 -9.54 -1.93
CA LYS A 52 -3.90 -10.29 -0.72
C LYS A 52 -2.41 -10.24 -0.43
N ALA A 53 -1.57 -10.36 -1.46
CA ALA A 53 -0.12 -10.26 -1.32
C ALA A 53 0.31 -8.85 -0.86
N LEU A 54 -0.23 -7.80 -1.48
CA LEU A 54 0.10 -6.43 -1.10
C LEU A 54 -0.35 -6.07 0.32
N LEU A 55 -1.54 -6.51 0.75
CA LEU A 55 -2.01 -6.27 2.12
C LEU A 55 -1.11 -6.99 3.13
N LYS A 56 -0.65 -8.21 2.84
CA LYS A 56 0.33 -8.92 3.69
C LYS A 56 1.64 -8.15 3.83
N LEU A 57 2.14 -7.58 2.73
CA LEU A 57 3.36 -6.75 2.74
C LEU A 57 3.14 -5.40 3.46
N CYS A 58 1.92 -4.85 3.39
CA CYS A 58 1.54 -3.63 4.08
C CYS A 58 1.47 -3.83 5.61
N GLY A 59 1.12 -5.03 6.06
CA GLY A 59 0.84 -5.35 7.46
C GLY A 59 -0.64 -5.19 7.81
N GLY A 60 -0.96 -5.07 9.11
CA GLY A 60 -2.34 -4.94 9.59
C GLY A 60 -3.03 -3.62 9.21
N ASP A 61 -4.33 -3.51 9.43
CA ASP A 61 -5.05 -2.23 9.35
C ASP A 61 -4.57 -1.25 10.44
N ASP A 62 -4.50 0.04 10.09
CA ASP A 62 -4.26 1.18 10.99
C ASP A 62 -5.58 1.80 11.48
#